data_AF-A0A3A0AQQ9-F1
#
_entry.id   AF-A0A3A0AQQ9-F1
#
_cell.length_a   1.000
_cell.length_b   1.000
_cell.length_c   1.000
_cell.angle_alpha   90.00
_cell.angle_beta   90.00
_cell.angle_gamma   90.00
#
_symmetry.space_group_name_H-M   'P 1'
#
loop_
_entity.id
_entity.type
_entity.pdbx_description
1 polymer ?
#
loop_
_entity_poly.entity_id
_entity_poly.type
_entity_poly.pdbx_seq_one_letter_code
_entity_poly.pdbx_strand_id
1 'polypeptide(L)'
;MQRFHQYYGDEVQVEFPTGSGNLLTLDKVAEALAQRLIAIFHRNDAGQRPVYGSQRIFQDDPHWRNHLLFYEYFHGDNGAGLGASHQAGWRPDQRYGACKGESSCIK
;
A
#
# COMPACT_ATOMS: atom_id res chain seq x y z
N MET A 1 -3.76 -10.36 15.77
CA MET A 1 -3.02 -9.97 16.99
C MET A 1 -3.92 -9.64 18.17
N GLN A 2 -5.07 -8.97 18.01
CA GLN A 2 -6.00 -8.70 19.12
C GLN A 2 -6.42 -9.97 19.91
N ARG A 3 -6.71 -11.09 19.24
CA ARG A 3 -6.99 -12.37 19.91
C ARG A 3 -5.82 -12.95 20.71
N PHE A 4 -4.58 -12.68 20.30
CA PHE A 4 -3.39 -13.13 21.02
C PHE A 4 -3.14 -12.24 22.25
N HIS A 5 -3.34 -10.93 22.12
CA HIS A 5 -3.31 -10.04 23.27
C HIS A 5 -4.39 -10.41 24.31
N GLN A 6 -5.60 -10.78 23.88
CA GLN A 6 -6.63 -11.29 24.81
C GLN A 6 -6.21 -12.53 25.59
N TYR A 7 -5.29 -13.35 25.04
CA TYR A 7 -4.81 -14.57 25.68
C TYR A 7 -3.58 -14.34 26.56
N TYR A 8 -2.65 -13.48 26.13
CA TYR A 8 -1.37 -13.23 26.82
C TYR A 8 -1.34 -11.93 27.64
N GLY A 9 -2.37 -11.10 27.54
CA GLY A 9 -2.42 -9.79 28.18
C GLY A 9 -1.26 -8.87 27.80
N ASP A 10 -0.81 -8.08 28.78
CA ASP A 10 0.32 -7.14 28.66
C ASP A 10 1.69 -7.80 28.89
N GLU A 11 1.72 -9.10 29.23
CA GLU A 11 2.96 -9.82 29.56
C GLU A 11 3.85 -10.06 28.34
N VAL A 12 3.24 -10.14 27.15
CA VAL A 12 3.98 -10.30 25.89
C VAL A 12 4.13 -8.94 25.23
N GLN A 13 5.35 -8.41 25.33
CA GLN A 13 5.78 -7.20 24.63
C GLN A 13 6.82 -7.56 23.57
N VAL A 14 6.71 -6.91 22.42
CA VAL A 14 7.64 -7.10 21.30
C VAL A 14 8.17 -5.75 20.87
N GLU A 15 9.40 -5.75 20.37
CA GLU A 15 10.02 -4.55 19.87
C GLU A 15 9.36 -4.12 18.54
N PHE A 16 8.88 -2.88 18.47
CA PHE A 16 8.26 -2.35 17.27
C PHE A 16 8.51 -0.84 17.08
N PRO A 17 9.04 -0.41 15.90
CA PRO A 17 9.61 -1.25 14.83
C PRO A 17 10.84 -2.03 15.31
N THR A 18 11.17 -3.14 14.65
CA THR A 18 12.37 -3.93 14.98
C THR A 18 13.63 -3.05 14.96
N GLY A 19 14.48 -3.16 15.98
CA GLY A 19 15.69 -2.34 16.16
C GLY A 19 15.46 -0.93 16.72
N SER A 20 14.25 -0.59 17.17
CA SER A 20 13.94 0.73 17.78
C SER A 20 14.17 0.80 19.30
N GLY A 21 14.32 -0.35 19.98
CA GLY A 21 14.31 -0.48 21.43
C GLY A 21 12.94 -0.26 22.08
N ASN A 22 11.90 0.05 21.30
CA ASN A 22 10.56 0.36 21.81
C ASN A 22 9.73 -0.91 21.93
N LEU A 23 9.50 -1.36 23.18
CA LEU A 23 8.65 -2.52 23.47
C LEU A 23 7.18 -2.10 23.52
N LEU A 24 6.37 -2.72 22.68
CA LEU A 24 4.93 -2.51 22.60
C LEU A 24 4.19 -3.83 22.85
N THR A 25 3.02 -3.72 23.46
CA THR A 25 2.07 -4.82 23.60
C THR A 25 1.49 -5.21 22.24
N LEU A 26 1.04 -6.46 22.12
CA LEU A 26 0.56 -7.02 20.84
C LEU A 26 -0.65 -6.26 20.25
N ASP A 27 -1.50 -5.65 21.06
CA ASP A 27 -2.61 -4.80 20.62
C ASP A 27 -2.08 -3.52 19.95
N LYS A 28 -1.09 -2.86 20.56
CA LYS A 28 -0.46 -1.64 20.03
C LYS A 28 0.30 -1.89 18.75
N VAL A 29 0.98 -3.02 18.65
CA VAL A 29 1.62 -3.44 17.39
C VAL A 29 0.57 -3.68 16.30
N ALA A 30 -0.55 -4.34 16.64
CA ALA A 30 -1.64 -4.55 15.69
C ALA A 30 -2.23 -3.23 15.19
N GLU A 31 -2.48 -2.29 16.11
CA GLU A 31 -2.98 -0.95 15.81
C GLU A 31 -2.01 -0.19 14.90
N ALA A 32 -0.71 -0.19 15.23
CA ALA A 32 0.32 0.47 14.44
C ALA A 32 0.46 -0.13 13.03
N LEU A 33 0.39 -1.45 12.88
CA LEU A 33 0.40 -2.13 11.58
C LEU A 33 -0.85 -1.79 10.77
N ALA A 34 -2.03 -1.78 11.38
CA ALA A 34 -3.27 -1.39 10.71
C ALA A 34 -3.20 0.06 10.21
N GLN A 35 -2.72 0.99 11.04
CA GLN A 35 -2.51 2.38 10.65
C GLN A 35 -1.50 2.52 9.50
N ARG A 36 -0.38 1.78 9.54
CA ARG A 36 0.59 1.76 8.43
C ARG A 36 -0.01 1.24 7.13
N LEU A 37 -0.83 0.19 7.18
CA LEU A 37 -1.52 -0.36 6.01
C LEU A 37 -2.58 0.60 5.46
N ILE A 38 -3.30 1.31 6.32
CA ILE A 38 -4.25 2.34 5.87
C ILE A 38 -3.49 3.50 5.21
N ALA A 39 -2.38 3.93 5.81
CA ALA A 39 -1.59 5.06 5.34
C ALA A 39 -1.06 4.90 3.91
N ILE A 40 -0.82 3.68 3.42
CA ILE A 40 -0.34 3.48 2.03
C ILE A 40 -1.37 3.96 0.99
N PHE A 41 -2.65 4.00 1.36
CA PHE A 41 -3.72 4.50 0.51
C PHE A 41 -3.99 5.98 0.71
N HIS A 42 -3.48 6.63 1.75
CA HIS A 42 -3.66 8.07 1.95
C HIS A 42 -2.59 8.88 1.21
N ARG A 43 -2.89 10.14 0.93
CA ARG A 43 -1.87 11.08 0.44
C ARG A 43 -0.99 11.49 1.61
N ASN A 44 0.31 11.42 1.41
CA ASN A 44 1.30 11.98 2.33
C ASN A 44 1.40 13.51 2.18
N ASP A 45 2.33 14.12 2.91
CA ASP A 45 2.56 15.57 2.88
C ASP A 45 3.00 16.09 1.50
N ALA A 46 3.62 15.23 0.68
CA ALA A 46 3.95 15.53 -0.72
C ALA A 46 2.76 15.35 -1.68
N GLY A 47 1.57 15.02 -1.16
CA GLY A 47 0.35 14.80 -1.93
C GLY A 47 0.31 13.46 -2.68
N GLN A 48 1.24 12.55 -2.41
CA GLN A 48 1.41 11.27 -3.10
C GLN A 48 0.87 10.12 -2.26
N ARG A 49 0.28 9.10 -2.90
CA ARG A 49 -0.13 7.86 -2.23
C ARG A 49 0.97 6.80 -2.36
N PRO A 50 1.50 6.24 -1.25
CA PRO A 50 2.53 5.22 -1.31
C PRO A 50 2.18 4.02 -2.20
N VAL A 51 0.90 3.64 -2.25
CA VAL A 51 0.40 2.51 -3.06
C VAL A 51 0.77 2.60 -4.55
N TYR A 52 0.87 3.80 -5.12
CA TYR A 52 1.25 3.95 -6.53
C TYR A 52 2.77 4.00 -6.75
N GLY A 53 3.56 4.13 -5.69
CA GLY A 53 5.01 4.25 -5.77
C GLY A 53 5.44 5.30 -6.80
N SER A 54 6.24 4.88 -7.79
CA SER A 54 6.76 5.71 -8.88
C SER A 54 5.81 5.91 -10.06
N GLN A 55 4.58 5.37 -10.02
CA GLN A 55 3.62 5.48 -11.13
C GLN A 55 2.97 6.88 -11.17
N ARG A 56 3.65 7.83 -11.84
CA ARG A 56 3.26 9.25 -11.87
C ARG A 56 1.85 9.52 -12.37
N ILE A 57 1.34 8.72 -13.32
CA ILE A 57 -0.01 8.89 -13.87
C ILE A 57 -1.06 8.83 -12.74
N PHE A 58 -0.94 7.85 -11.85
CA PHE A 58 -1.87 7.69 -10.73
C PHE A 58 -1.59 8.62 -9.54
N GLN A 59 -0.45 9.33 -9.53
CA GLN A 59 -0.13 10.33 -8.50
C GLN A 59 -0.64 11.72 -8.89
N ASP A 60 -0.30 12.13 -10.13
CA ASP A 60 -0.33 13.52 -10.57
C ASP A 60 -1.56 13.82 -11.43
N ASP A 61 -2.02 12.88 -12.25
CA ASP A 61 -3.08 13.14 -13.24
C ASP A 61 -4.43 13.40 -12.56
N PRO A 62 -5.09 14.56 -12.79
CA PRO A 62 -6.37 14.90 -12.20
C PRO A 62 -7.49 13.86 -12.38
N HIS A 63 -7.47 13.12 -13.49
CA HIS A 63 -8.46 12.10 -13.80
C HIS A 63 -8.18 10.80 -13.06
N TRP A 64 -6.90 10.41 -12.95
CA TRP A 64 -6.51 9.10 -12.43
C TRP A 64 -6.17 9.10 -10.95
N ARG A 65 -5.77 10.24 -10.38
CA ARG A 65 -5.24 10.37 -9.02
C ARG A 65 -6.21 10.05 -7.88
N ASN A 66 -7.49 9.88 -8.21
CA ASN A 66 -8.55 9.54 -7.26
C ASN A 66 -9.07 8.10 -7.43
N HIS A 67 -8.56 7.35 -8.41
CA HIS A 67 -8.94 5.95 -8.63
C HIS A 67 -8.05 5.00 -7.83
N LEU A 68 -8.52 4.60 -6.65
CA LEU A 68 -7.82 3.64 -5.81
C LEU A 68 -7.75 2.26 -6.47
N LEU A 69 -6.53 1.79 -6.70
CA LEU A 69 -6.27 0.45 -7.24
C LEU A 69 -5.86 -0.49 -6.11
N PHE A 70 -6.32 -1.74 -6.21
CA PHE A 70 -5.92 -2.81 -5.31
C PHE A 70 -4.95 -3.72 -6.05
N TYR A 71 -3.81 -3.97 -5.42
CA TYR A 71 -2.72 -4.78 -5.94
C TYR A 71 -2.67 -6.12 -5.19
N GLU A 72 -2.08 -7.11 -5.84
CA GLU A 72 -1.90 -8.44 -5.26
C GLU A 72 -0.97 -8.42 -4.04
N TYR A 73 0.11 -7.65 -4.12
CA TYR A 73 1.10 -7.51 -3.04
C TYR A 73 1.44 -6.04 -2.78
N PHE A 74 1.95 -5.76 -1.58
CA PHE A 74 2.50 -4.45 -1.23
C PHE A 74 3.94 -4.61 -0.73
N HIS A 75 4.80 -3.70 -1.17
CA HIS A 75 6.18 -3.65 -0.72
C HIS A 75 6.24 -3.25 0.77
N GLY A 76 6.87 -4.07 1.61
CA GLY A 76 6.89 -3.88 3.08
C GLY A 76 7.50 -2.55 3.55
N ASP A 77 8.53 -2.06 2.85
CA ASP A 77 9.23 -0.82 3.26
C ASP A 77 8.52 0.46 2.83
N ASN A 78 8.03 0.53 1.59
CA ASN A 78 7.53 1.78 0.99
C ASN A 78 6.03 1.74 0.64
N GLY A 79 5.35 0.60 0.83
CA GLY A 79 3.91 0.44 0.59
C GLY A 79 3.49 0.39 -0.88
N ALA A 80 4.43 0.33 -1.83
CA ALA A 80 4.11 0.30 -3.26
C ALA A 80 3.37 -0.99 -3.63
N GLY A 81 2.29 -0.86 -4.40
CA GLY A 81 1.55 -1.98 -4.96
C GLY A 81 2.35 -2.70 -6.05
N LEU A 82 2.36 -4.03 -5.98
CA LEU A 82 3.09 -4.93 -6.87
C LEU A 82 2.16 -6.03 -7.41
N GLY A 83 2.49 -6.55 -8.59
CA GLY A 83 1.69 -7.58 -9.26
C GLY A 83 0.50 -7.01 -10.03
N ALA A 84 -0.50 -7.85 -10.29
CA ALA A 84 -1.69 -7.43 -11.01
C ALA A 84 -2.53 -6.48 -10.15
N SER A 85 -2.98 -5.37 -10.74
CA SER A 85 -4.02 -4.55 -10.12
C SER A 85 -5.39 -5.09 -10.55
N HIS A 86 -6.22 -5.49 -9.59
CA HIS A 86 -7.57 -5.94 -9.91
C HIS A 86 -8.44 -4.74 -10.26
N GLN A 87 -8.86 -4.66 -11.53
CA GLN A 87 -9.94 -3.76 -11.95
C GLN A 87 -11.26 -4.21 -11.31
N ALA A 88 -11.87 -3.33 -10.51
CA ALA A 88 -13.30 -3.33 -10.26
C ALA A 88 -13.88 -1.97 -10.68
N GLY A 89 -14.14 -1.78 -11.99
CA GLY A 89 -15.10 -0.74 -12.42
C GLY A 89 -14.98 -0.14 -13.84
N TRP A 90 -15.64 -0.78 -14.81
CA TRP A 90 -16.41 -0.32 -16.00
C TRP A 90 -16.47 1.17 -16.48
N ARG A 91 -15.40 1.72 -17.07
CA ARG A 91 -15.58 2.67 -18.20
C ARG A 91 -14.87 2.11 -19.43
N PRO A 92 -15.59 1.81 -20.54
CA PRO A 92 -15.00 1.23 -21.73
C PRO A 92 -14.40 2.36 -22.57
N ASP A 93 -13.27 2.89 -22.15
CA ASP A 93 -12.29 3.52 -23.05
C ASP A 93 -11.05 3.82 -22.20
N GLN A 94 -10.08 2.91 -22.23
CA GLN A 94 -8.74 3.26 -22.66
C GLN A 94 -7.83 2.05 -22.52
N ARG A 95 -7.51 1.46 -23.67
CA ARG A 95 -6.29 0.70 -23.84
C ARG A 95 -5.12 1.68 -23.70
N TYR A 96 -4.62 1.89 -22.50
CA TYR A 96 -3.23 2.34 -22.34
C TYR A 96 -2.42 1.17 -21.82
N GLY A 97 -1.94 0.38 -22.78
CA GLY A 97 -0.80 -0.49 -22.56
C GLY A 97 0.34 0.37 -22.02
N ALA A 98 0.94 -0.09 -20.93
CA ALA A 98 2.25 0.36 -20.50
C ALA A 98 3.26 -0.07 -21.58
N CYS A 99 3.39 0.74 -22.63
CA CYS A 99 4.55 0.68 -23.50
C CYS A 99 5.74 1.17 -22.68
N LYS A 100 6.40 0.25 -21.97
CA LYS A 100 7.81 0.42 -21.65
C LYS A 100 8.54 0.54 -22.98
N GLY A 101 9.37 1.58 -23.11
CA GLY A 101 10.14 1.82 -24.32
C GLY A 101 10.91 0.58 -24.72
N GLU A 102 10.54 0.02 -25.87
CA GLU A 102 11.39 -0.46 -26.96
C GLU A 102 10.50 -1.14 -28.01
N SER A 103 10.80 -0.83 -29.26
CA SER A 103 10.12 -1.19 -30.51
C SER A 103 9.47 -2.57 -30.54
N SER A 104 8.13 -2.63 -30.65
CA SER A 104 7.36 -3.49 -31.56
C SER A 104 5.93 -3.67 -31.04
N CYS A 105 4.98 -2.95 -31.64
CA CYS A 105 3.55 -3.29 -31.59
C CYS A 105 3.19 -3.91 -32.95
N ILE A 106 2.91 -5.21 -32.99
CA ILE A 106 2.22 -5.85 -34.13
C ILE A 106 0.75 -5.98 -33.73
N LYS A 107 -0.12 -5.66 -34.70
CA LYS A 107 -1.57 -5.38 -34.66
C LYS A 107 -2.43 -6.22 -33.72
#